data_AF-A0A934XCX5-F1
#
_entry.id   AF-A0A934XCX5-F1
#
_cell.length_a   1.000
_cell.length_b   1.000
_cell.length_c   1.000
_cell.angle_alpha   90.00
_cell.angle_beta   90.00
_cell.angle_gamma   90.00
#
_symmetry.space_group_name_H-M   'P 1'
#
loop_
_entity.id
_entity.type
_entity.pdbx_description
1 polymer ?
#
loop_
_entity_poly.entity_id
_entity_poly.type
_entity_poly.pdbx_seq_one_letter_code
_entity_poly.pdbx_strand_id
1 'polypeptide(L)'
;MTHPTPFERSNQNQTTDWASCIAFYETLARTFPQVLRFFPIGTSDNGLPLHAGVVSADGVFDREAIHAAGRPVFFNNNGIHPGEPEGIDACMALVRDFCTQPQRLAALGQTVFLFIPVYNVDGCLNRQATSRVNQLGPEEFGFRANGRNLDLNRDFIKCDSLAAQAFNRFFTAWDPDVMVDTHTSNGADYQYTMTLINTQTDKLGGGLGDFLRDTMLPTIYADMTQRGWPTCPYVNPVKTTPDDGIEDFLEVPRFSTGYAALHHTIGFMPETHMLKPFADRYASMRALVESVLAFTVEHGSAIQALRRAARAPLAVCSLRPVLWRPDYSRPASFRFKGFAPIYGESQLGNYYRLAYDRNQPWERDIAWFNRCVTDVEVAAPRSYYIPQAWREVIERLQWNGVELEHLTVDRLLQGEAYTIDRVASRPGPYEGHLFHDEVQLGTHATTVQARAGDVLVHLDQPRARYAVETLEPRAHDSFFRWGFFNAILEKKEHFSDYVFEDTALEMLHDEPELAAAFSRWKTENPALLSDQQAVLSFLYANGQRHAEPEWRRYPVVRVM
;
A
#
# COMPACT_ATOMS: atom_id res chain seq x y z
N MET A 1 14.11 -27.61 -25.56
CA MET A 1 14.85 -27.63 -24.29
C MET A 1 13.85 -27.46 -23.16
N THR A 2 13.99 -28.15 -22.03
CA THR A 2 12.96 -28.19 -20.97
C THR A 2 13.05 -27.05 -19.94
N HIS A 3 14.13 -26.24 -19.94
CA HIS A 3 14.37 -25.11 -19.03
C HIS A 3 13.78 -25.27 -17.61
N PRO A 4 14.08 -26.36 -16.85
CA PRO A 4 13.43 -26.58 -15.56
C PRO A 4 13.86 -25.52 -14.54
N THR A 5 12.96 -25.11 -13.65
CA THR A 5 13.25 -24.18 -12.55
C THR A 5 14.14 -24.86 -11.49
N PRO A 6 14.84 -24.10 -10.62
CA PRO A 6 15.56 -24.69 -9.48
C PRO A 6 14.67 -25.59 -8.62
N PHE A 7 13.44 -25.16 -8.33
CA PHE A 7 12.42 -25.98 -7.67
C PHE A 7 12.21 -27.35 -8.35
N GLU A 8 12.02 -27.39 -9.67
CA GLU A 8 11.77 -28.63 -10.42
C GLU A 8 13.01 -29.52 -10.59
N ARG A 9 14.22 -28.96 -10.53
CA ARG A 9 15.48 -29.73 -10.57
C ARG A 9 15.84 -30.35 -9.23
N SER A 10 15.31 -29.79 -8.14
CA SER A 10 15.67 -30.15 -6.77
C SER A 10 14.69 -31.17 -6.18
N ASN A 11 14.73 -31.33 -4.86
CA ASN A 11 13.80 -32.14 -4.07
C ASN A 11 12.45 -31.44 -3.80
N GLN A 12 12.08 -30.43 -4.61
CA GLN A 12 10.87 -29.61 -4.41
C GLN A 12 10.85 -28.86 -3.07
N ASN A 13 12.02 -28.63 -2.47
CA ASN A 13 12.19 -27.85 -1.25
C ASN A 13 13.33 -26.81 -1.35
N GLN A 14 13.74 -26.45 -2.58
CA GLN A 14 14.72 -25.40 -2.85
C GLN A 14 14.11 -24.33 -3.76
N THR A 15 14.37 -23.07 -3.44
CA THR A 15 14.01 -21.90 -4.25
C THR A 15 15.24 -21.36 -4.96
N THR A 16 15.03 -20.66 -6.08
CA THR A 16 16.08 -19.89 -6.74
C THR A 16 16.74 -18.86 -5.81
N ASP A 17 18.02 -18.55 -6.07
CA ASP A 17 18.65 -17.29 -5.66
C ASP A 17 18.44 -16.22 -6.74
N TRP A 18 18.80 -14.97 -6.43
CA TRP A 18 18.63 -13.84 -7.36
C TRP A 18 19.40 -14.01 -8.67
N ALA A 19 20.69 -14.39 -8.60
CA ALA A 19 21.54 -14.47 -9.79
C ALA A 19 21.06 -15.56 -10.76
N SER A 20 20.70 -16.72 -10.23
CA SER A 20 20.11 -17.84 -10.95
C SER A 20 18.75 -17.49 -11.56
N CYS A 21 17.93 -16.72 -10.83
CA CYS A 21 16.64 -16.22 -11.32
C CYS A 21 16.81 -15.29 -12.52
N ILE A 22 17.71 -14.31 -12.44
CA ILE A 22 17.99 -13.38 -13.54
C ILE A 22 18.58 -14.13 -14.75
N ALA A 23 19.58 -15.00 -14.55
CA ALA A 23 20.20 -15.76 -15.62
C ALA A 23 19.21 -16.70 -16.34
N PHE A 24 18.22 -17.23 -15.61
CA PHE A 24 17.13 -18.03 -16.17
C PHE A 24 16.29 -17.20 -17.16
N TYR A 25 15.81 -16.03 -16.75
CA TYR A 25 14.99 -15.17 -17.61
C TYR A 25 15.77 -14.60 -18.79
N GLU A 26 17.04 -14.21 -18.62
CA GLU A 26 17.89 -13.78 -19.73
C GLU A 26 18.07 -14.88 -20.78
N THR A 27 18.30 -16.12 -20.34
CA THR A 27 18.42 -17.27 -21.23
C THR A 27 17.12 -17.55 -21.97
N LEU A 28 15.99 -17.47 -21.27
CA LEU A 28 14.67 -17.67 -21.86
C LEU A 28 14.34 -16.57 -22.88
N ALA A 29 14.60 -15.30 -22.56
CA ALA A 29 14.37 -14.16 -23.46
C ALA A 29 15.24 -14.22 -24.73
N ARG A 30 16.50 -14.69 -24.61
CA ARG A 30 17.37 -14.94 -25.78
C ARG A 30 16.87 -16.08 -26.65
N THR A 31 16.27 -17.11 -26.04
CA THR A 31 15.81 -18.32 -26.73
C THR A 31 14.45 -18.10 -27.41
N PHE A 32 13.58 -17.30 -26.78
CA PHE A 32 12.22 -17.02 -27.23
C PHE A 32 11.97 -15.50 -27.37
N PRO A 33 12.75 -14.79 -28.21
CA PRO A 33 12.66 -13.34 -28.32
C PRO A 33 11.36 -12.84 -28.96
N GLN A 34 10.55 -13.74 -29.53
CA GLN A 34 9.21 -13.43 -30.05
C GLN A 34 8.10 -13.58 -28.99
N VAL A 35 8.42 -14.13 -27.81
CA VAL A 35 7.46 -14.38 -26.73
C VAL A 35 7.76 -13.55 -25.49
N LEU A 36 9.05 -13.37 -25.16
CA LEU A 36 9.50 -12.72 -23.93
C LEU A 36 10.48 -11.58 -24.20
N ARG A 37 10.24 -10.44 -23.55
CA ARG A 37 11.23 -9.40 -23.29
C ARG A 37 11.50 -9.33 -21.79
N PHE A 38 12.77 -9.20 -21.42
CA PHE A 38 13.22 -9.09 -20.03
C PHE A 38 14.27 -7.98 -19.95
N PHE A 39 14.10 -7.04 -19.03
CA PHE A 39 14.89 -5.80 -19.00
C PHE A 39 14.98 -5.20 -17.59
N PRO A 40 16.03 -4.43 -17.29
CA PRO A 40 16.13 -3.69 -16.03
C PRO A 40 15.12 -2.53 -15.99
N ILE A 41 14.53 -2.29 -14.82
CA ILE A 41 13.56 -1.21 -14.56
C ILE A 41 14.06 -0.20 -13.52
N GLY A 42 15.20 -0.47 -12.89
CA GLY A 42 15.79 0.37 -11.87
C GLY A 42 16.91 -0.34 -11.13
N THR A 43 17.28 0.18 -9.96
CA THR A 43 18.29 -0.40 -9.08
C THR A 43 17.73 -0.54 -7.66
N SER A 44 18.20 -1.55 -6.94
CA SER A 44 17.95 -1.71 -5.50
C SER A 44 18.75 -0.71 -4.68
N ASP A 45 18.48 -0.61 -3.37
CA ASP A 45 19.21 0.31 -2.49
C ASP A 45 20.68 -0.10 -2.31
N ASN A 46 21.03 -1.37 -2.54
CA ASN A 46 22.43 -1.83 -2.61
C ASN A 46 23.06 -1.74 -4.02
N GLY A 47 22.37 -1.12 -4.99
CA GLY A 47 22.92 -0.84 -6.32
C GLY A 47 22.85 -2.00 -7.32
N LEU A 48 21.99 -3.00 -7.08
CA LEU A 48 21.79 -4.11 -8.03
C LEU A 48 20.60 -3.89 -8.94
N PRO A 49 20.63 -4.38 -10.18
CA PRO A 49 19.55 -4.14 -11.14
C PRO A 49 18.24 -4.84 -10.71
N LEU A 50 17.17 -4.06 -10.62
CA LEU A 50 15.81 -4.56 -10.53
C LEU A 50 15.29 -4.81 -11.95
N HIS A 51 14.61 -5.94 -12.18
CA HIS A 51 14.19 -6.36 -13.51
C HIS A 51 12.68 -6.56 -13.62
N ALA A 52 12.17 -6.48 -14.85
CA ALA A 52 10.84 -6.90 -15.21
C ALA A 52 10.85 -7.64 -16.55
N GLY A 53 9.76 -8.35 -16.83
CA GLY A 53 9.52 -8.94 -18.14
C GLY A 53 8.10 -8.77 -18.65
N VAL A 54 7.97 -8.90 -19.96
CA VAL A 54 6.72 -8.79 -20.71
C VAL A 54 6.59 -10.03 -21.59
N VAL A 55 5.49 -10.75 -21.44
CA VAL A 55 5.11 -11.87 -22.30
C VAL A 55 3.90 -11.46 -23.14
N SER A 56 3.99 -11.69 -24.45
CA SER A 56 2.91 -11.48 -25.40
C SER A 56 2.83 -12.63 -26.40
N ALA A 57 1.60 -13.01 -26.77
CA ALA A 57 1.36 -14.09 -27.75
C ALA A 57 1.78 -13.74 -29.18
N ASP A 58 1.82 -12.44 -29.52
CA ASP A 58 2.08 -11.93 -30.87
C ASP A 58 3.44 -11.21 -31.02
N GLY A 59 4.25 -11.19 -29.96
CA GLY A 59 5.56 -10.52 -29.96
C GLY A 59 5.53 -9.00 -29.93
N VAL A 60 4.37 -8.37 -29.70
CA VAL A 60 4.28 -6.92 -29.43
C VAL A 60 4.63 -6.66 -27.96
N PHE A 61 5.71 -5.92 -27.74
CA PHE A 61 6.23 -5.57 -26.41
C PHE A 61 6.24 -4.07 -26.13
N ASP A 62 5.96 -3.24 -27.14
CA ASP A 62 5.92 -1.80 -27.00
C ASP A 62 4.67 -1.39 -26.21
N ARG A 63 4.89 -0.70 -25.10
CA ARG A 63 3.85 -0.30 -24.14
C ARG A 63 2.78 0.58 -24.79
N GLU A 64 3.20 1.57 -25.57
CA GLU A 64 2.27 2.51 -26.23
C GLU A 64 1.39 1.79 -27.25
N ALA A 65 1.97 0.87 -28.03
CA ALA A 65 1.21 0.03 -28.96
C ALA A 65 0.21 -0.89 -28.23
N ILE A 66 0.60 -1.48 -27.10
CA ILE A 66 -0.27 -2.32 -26.26
C ILE A 66 -1.46 -1.52 -25.72
N HIS A 67 -1.21 -0.31 -25.21
CA HIS A 67 -2.25 0.60 -24.71
C HIS A 67 -3.17 1.09 -25.83
N ALA A 68 -2.61 1.51 -26.97
CA ALA A 68 -3.38 1.97 -28.13
C ALA A 68 -4.29 0.86 -28.69
N ALA A 69 -3.86 -0.39 -28.63
CA ALA A 69 -4.67 -1.55 -29.01
C ALA A 69 -5.70 -1.97 -27.95
N GLY A 70 -5.72 -1.32 -26.78
CA GLY A 70 -6.65 -1.65 -25.69
C GLY A 70 -6.43 -3.04 -25.11
N ARG A 71 -5.19 -3.56 -25.15
CA ARG A 71 -4.89 -4.92 -24.69
C ARG A 71 -4.93 -5.01 -23.16
N PRO A 72 -5.57 -6.04 -22.57
CA PRO A 72 -5.56 -6.23 -21.13
C PRO A 72 -4.13 -6.47 -20.61
N VAL A 73 -3.77 -5.85 -19.48
CA VAL A 73 -2.46 -6.01 -18.84
C VAL A 73 -2.64 -6.70 -17.49
N PHE A 74 -2.13 -7.93 -17.36
CA PHE A 74 -2.05 -8.66 -16.11
C PHE A 74 -0.65 -8.52 -15.54
N PHE A 75 -0.53 -8.08 -14.28
CA PHE A 75 0.77 -7.87 -13.64
C PHE A 75 0.99 -8.80 -12.45
N ASN A 76 2.06 -9.61 -12.49
CA ASN A 76 2.48 -10.46 -11.38
C ASN A 76 3.75 -9.92 -10.72
N ASN A 77 3.61 -9.40 -9.50
CA ASN A 77 4.71 -8.95 -8.67
C ASN A 77 5.13 -10.07 -7.72
N ASN A 78 6.43 -10.36 -7.66
CA ASN A 78 6.95 -11.46 -6.85
C ASN A 78 8.13 -11.02 -6.00
N GLY A 79 8.34 -11.71 -4.87
CA GLY A 79 9.51 -11.49 -4.03
C GLY A 79 9.56 -10.12 -3.38
N ILE A 80 8.43 -9.53 -3.02
CA ILE A 80 8.40 -8.36 -2.12
C ILE A 80 8.93 -8.72 -0.73
N HIS A 81 8.61 -9.92 -0.26
CA HIS A 81 9.28 -10.61 0.84
C HIS A 81 9.93 -11.89 0.30
N PRO A 82 11.21 -11.86 -0.09
CA PRO A 82 11.92 -13.02 -0.65
C PRO A 82 12.05 -14.24 0.27
N GLY A 83 11.64 -14.10 1.54
CA GLY A 83 11.42 -15.23 2.46
C GLY A 83 10.13 -16.01 2.20
N GLU A 84 9.32 -15.58 1.24
CA GLU A 84 8.02 -16.12 0.81
C GLU A 84 8.15 -16.51 -0.69
N PRO A 85 9.02 -17.47 -1.03
CA PRO A 85 9.60 -17.53 -2.36
C PRO A 85 8.74 -18.24 -3.41
N GLU A 86 7.65 -18.91 -3.02
CA GLU A 86 6.84 -19.73 -3.93
C GLU A 86 6.30 -18.96 -5.13
N GLY A 87 6.02 -17.66 -5.00
CA GLY A 87 5.64 -16.80 -6.13
C GLY A 87 6.77 -16.59 -7.14
N ILE A 88 8.01 -16.46 -6.66
CA ILE A 88 9.21 -16.33 -7.51
C ILE A 88 9.33 -17.58 -8.40
N ASP A 89 9.33 -18.76 -7.80
CA ASP A 89 9.46 -20.02 -8.54
C ASP A 89 8.24 -20.30 -9.43
N ALA A 90 7.02 -19.98 -8.97
CA ALA A 90 5.80 -20.16 -9.76
C ALA A 90 5.78 -19.27 -11.00
N CYS A 91 6.22 -18.00 -10.87
CA CYS A 91 6.39 -17.08 -11.99
C CYS A 91 7.42 -17.60 -13.00
N MET A 92 8.56 -18.12 -12.54
CA MET A 92 9.58 -18.71 -13.42
C MET A 92 9.00 -19.85 -14.27
N ALA A 93 8.25 -20.75 -13.63
CA ALA A 93 7.63 -21.87 -14.32
C ALA A 93 6.55 -21.42 -15.31
N LEU A 94 5.72 -20.45 -14.92
CA LEU A 94 4.65 -19.92 -15.77
C LEU A 94 5.20 -19.25 -17.04
N VAL A 95 6.23 -18.40 -16.90
CA VAL A 95 6.84 -17.69 -18.03
C VAL A 95 7.56 -18.66 -18.97
N ARG A 96 8.27 -19.67 -18.44
CA ARG A 96 8.81 -20.76 -19.26
C ARG A 96 7.70 -21.47 -20.04
N ASP A 97 6.59 -21.75 -19.39
CA ASP A 97 5.50 -22.48 -20.03
C ASP A 97 4.84 -21.66 -21.15
N PHE A 98 4.73 -20.34 -21.03
CA PHE A 98 4.37 -19.50 -22.18
C PHE A 98 5.38 -19.59 -23.32
N CYS A 99 6.67 -19.65 -23.02
CA CYS A 99 7.72 -19.75 -24.03
C CYS A 99 7.77 -21.12 -24.72
N THR A 100 7.42 -22.19 -24.02
CA THR A 100 7.68 -23.58 -24.46
C THR A 100 6.41 -24.35 -24.83
N GLN A 101 5.22 -23.89 -24.44
CA GLN A 101 3.95 -24.56 -24.68
C GLN A 101 3.03 -23.66 -25.53
N PRO A 102 2.96 -23.88 -26.86
CA PRO A 102 2.18 -23.04 -27.78
C PRO A 102 0.70 -22.89 -27.39
N GLN A 103 0.12 -23.92 -26.77
CA GLN A 103 -1.27 -23.87 -26.29
C GLN A 103 -1.46 -22.88 -25.13
N ARG A 104 -0.51 -22.81 -24.19
CA ARG A 104 -0.56 -21.83 -23.10
C ARG A 104 -0.33 -20.42 -23.60
N LEU A 105 0.58 -20.23 -24.55
CA LEU A 105 0.77 -18.93 -25.20
C LEU A 105 -0.48 -18.49 -25.96
N ALA A 106 -1.12 -19.39 -26.71
CA ALA A 106 -2.36 -19.10 -27.41
C ALA A 106 -3.50 -18.75 -26.44
N ALA A 107 -3.58 -19.42 -25.28
CA ALA A 107 -4.57 -19.13 -24.25
C ALA A 107 -4.39 -17.75 -23.59
N LEU A 108 -3.21 -17.13 -23.67
CA LEU A 108 -3.00 -15.75 -23.22
C LEU A 108 -3.75 -14.75 -24.12
N GLY A 109 -4.00 -15.11 -25.39
CA GLY A 109 -4.77 -14.29 -26.33
C GLY A 109 -4.16 -12.90 -26.52
N GLN A 110 -4.98 -11.86 -26.36
CA GLN A 110 -4.56 -10.46 -26.46
C GLN A 110 -4.01 -9.91 -25.14
N THR A 111 -4.17 -10.62 -24.02
CA THR A 111 -3.67 -10.18 -22.73
C THR A 111 -2.14 -10.16 -22.75
N VAL A 112 -1.55 -9.19 -22.05
CA VAL A 112 -0.12 -9.09 -21.83
C VAL A 112 0.16 -9.53 -20.40
N PHE A 113 1.11 -10.46 -20.23
CA PHE A 113 1.57 -10.89 -18.91
C PHE A 113 2.85 -10.13 -18.56
N LEU A 114 2.71 -9.17 -17.65
CA LEU A 114 3.78 -8.36 -17.08
C LEU A 114 4.24 -8.99 -15.77
N PHE A 115 5.54 -8.98 -15.47
CA PHE A 115 6.02 -9.49 -14.19
C PHE A 115 7.27 -8.79 -13.67
N ILE A 116 7.38 -8.70 -12.35
CA ILE A 116 8.64 -8.47 -11.63
C ILE A 116 8.97 -9.79 -10.94
N PRO A 117 10.10 -10.46 -11.26
CA PRO A 117 10.40 -11.76 -10.69
C PRO A 117 10.90 -11.68 -9.25
N VAL A 118 11.59 -10.60 -8.88
CA VAL A 118 12.08 -10.34 -7.52
C VAL A 118 12.04 -8.84 -7.29
N TYR A 119 11.07 -8.36 -6.51
CA TYR A 119 10.91 -6.93 -6.20
C TYR A 119 11.92 -6.45 -5.15
N ASN A 120 12.05 -7.18 -4.04
CA ASN A 120 13.05 -6.90 -3.02
C ASN A 120 14.35 -7.65 -3.33
N VAL A 121 15.14 -7.10 -4.26
CA VAL A 121 16.44 -7.68 -4.66
C VAL A 121 17.39 -7.80 -3.47
N ASP A 122 17.46 -6.77 -2.62
CA ASP A 122 18.37 -6.74 -1.47
C ASP A 122 18.01 -7.82 -0.43
N GLY A 123 16.72 -7.97 -0.13
CA GLY A 123 16.23 -9.03 0.75
C GLY A 123 16.49 -10.41 0.15
N CYS A 124 16.42 -10.56 -1.18
CA CYS A 124 16.65 -11.84 -1.84
C CYS A 124 18.10 -12.33 -1.71
N LEU A 125 19.06 -11.41 -1.57
CA LEU A 125 20.47 -11.73 -1.32
C LEU A 125 20.78 -12.05 0.13
N ASN A 126 19.99 -11.55 1.08
CA ASN A 126 20.12 -11.90 2.49
C ASN A 126 19.47 -13.26 2.75
N ARG A 127 20.20 -14.33 2.43
CA ARG A 127 19.69 -15.69 2.44
C ARG A 127 20.06 -16.46 3.70
N GLN A 128 19.11 -17.26 4.19
CA GLN A 128 19.27 -18.16 5.33
C GLN A 128 18.12 -19.17 5.41
N ALA A 129 18.22 -20.13 6.33
CA ALA A 129 17.23 -21.18 6.51
C ALA A 129 16.26 -20.96 7.69
N THR A 130 16.52 -19.98 8.58
CA THR A 130 15.92 -19.96 9.93
C THR A 130 15.34 -18.63 10.40
N SER A 131 15.44 -17.53 9.64
CA SER A 131 14.94 -16.23 10.12
C SER A 131 13.43 -16.10 10.21
N ARG A 132 12.68 -16.95 9.50
CA ARG A 132 11.22 -16.98 9.55
C ARG A 132 10.73 -18.07 10.50
N VAL A 133 10.74 -17.77 11.79
CA VAL A 133 10.37 -18.71 12.88
C VAL A 133 8.95 -19.28 12.78
N ASN A 134 8.04 -18.57 12.08
CA ASN A 134 6.63 -18.95 11.96
C ASN A 134 6.34 -19.72 10.65
N GLN A 135 7.35 -20.12 9.88
CA GLN A 135 7.17 -20.69 8.55
C GLN A 135 7.97 -21.98 8.34
N LEU A 136 7.35 -22.97 7.70
CA LEU A 136 8.03 -24.12 7.12
C LEU A 136 8.59 -23.71 5.74
N GLY A 137 9.73 -23.01 5.77
CA GLY A 137 10.42 -22.52 4.58
C GLY A 137 11.12 -23.63 3.77
N PRO A 138 11.50 -23.35 2.51
CA PRO A 138 12.46 -24.17 1.80
C PRO A 138 13.82 -24.17 2.50
N GLU A 139 14.76 -24.99 2.03
CA GLU A 139 16.10 -25.17 2.63
C GLU A 139 16.85 -23.85 2.85
N GLU A 140 16.64 -22.87 1.98
CA GLU A 140 17.16 -21.51 2.14
C GLU A 140 16.27 -20.52 1.39
N PHE A 141 16.03 -19.33 1.96
CA PHE A 141 15.18 -18.29 1.40
C PHE A 141 15.71 -16.89 1.76
N GLY A 142 15.17 -15.83 1.16
CA GLY A 142 15.62 -14.46 1.41
C GLY A 142 15.00 -13.79 2.65
N PHE A 143 15.38 -12.56 2.93
CA PHE A 143 14.94 -11.81 4.11
C PHE A 143 13.79 -10.85 3.81
N ARG A 144 12.97 -10.54 4.83
CA ARG A 144 11.77 -9.69 4.69
C ARG A 144 12.10 -8.26 4.26
N ALA A 145 13.07 -7.63 4.93
CA ALA A 145 13.41 -6.24 4.70
C ALA A 145 14.42 -6.05 3.56
N ASN A 146 14.46 -4.86 2.95
CA ASN A 146 15.47 -4.51 1.95
C ASN A 146 16.82 -4.10 2.59
N GLY A 147 17.76 -3.59 1.79
CA GLY A 147 19.08 -3.16 2.26
C GLY A 147 19.06 -2.01 3.29
N ARG A 148 17.96 -1.24 3.32
CA ARG A 148 17.71 -0.17 4.31
C ARG A 148 16.91 -0.64 5.53
N ASN A 149 16.66 -1.95 5.63
CA ASN A 149 15.80 -2.57 6.62
C ASN A 149 14.35 -2.04 6.61
N LEU A 150 13.85 -1.63 5.44
CA LEU A 150 12.45 -1.27 5.21
C LEU A 150 11.65 -2.50 4.76
N ASP A 151 10.42 -2.62 5.24
CA ASP A 151 9.42 -3.52 4.67
C ASP A 151 8.82 -2.87 3.40
N LEU A 152 9.15 -3.41 2.23
CA LEU A 152 8.67 -2.86 0.95
C LEU A 152 7.14 -2.94 0.80
N ASN A 153 6.47 -3.84 1.54
CA ASN A 153 5.00 -3.90 1.61
C ASN A 153 4.42 -2.83 2.56
N ARG A 154 5.18 -1.78 2.86
CA ARG A 154 4.75 -0.53 3.50
C ARG A 154 5.25 0.71 2.74
N ASP A 155 5.87 0.54 1.58
CA ASP A 155 6.66 1.57 0.93
C ASP A 155 6.02 2.15 -0.35
N PHE A 156 4.83 1.68 -0.75
CA PHE A 156 4.19 2.13 -2.00
C PHE A 156 3.82 3.62 -2.01
N ILE A 157 3.48 4.19 -0.84
CA ILE A 157 3.11 5.61 -0.70
C ILE A 157 4.30 6.47 -0.31
N LYS A 158 4.94 6.16 0.82
CA LYS A 158 6.10 6.91 1.29
C LYS A 158 7.30 6.78 0.34
N CYS A 159 7.38 5.70 -0.44
CA CYS A 159 8.26 5.53 -1.59
C CYS A 159 9.72 5.91 -1.28
N ASP A 160 10.24 5.45 -0.15
CA ASP A 160 11.56 5.84 0.33
C ASP A 160 12.68 5.01 -0.31
N SER A 161 12.40 3.76 -0.68
CA SER A 161 13.38 2.87 -1.32
C SER A 161 13.47 3.13 -2.82
N LEU A 162 14.65 2.88 -3.40
CA LEU A 162 14.81 2.91 -4.86
C LEU A 162 13.92 1.85 -5.55
N ALA A 163 13.67 0.72 -4.88
CA ALA A 163 12.74 -0.30 -5.35
C ALA A 163 11.32 0.27 -5.51
N ALA A 164 10.79 0.97 -4.50
CA ALA A 164 9.46 1.58 -4.57
C ALA A 164 9.37 2.67 -5.64
N GLN A 165 10.43 3.45 -5.85
CA GLN A 165 10.47 4.43 -6.94
C GLN A 165 10.39 3.76 -8.31
N ALA A 166 11.16 2.69 -8.53
CA ALA A 166 11.12 1.91 -9.75
C ALA A 166 9.76 1.25 -9.95
N PHE A 167 9.18 0.67 -8.89
CA PHE A 167 7.85 0.06 -8.92
C PHE A 167 6.77 1.09 -9.29
N ASN A 168 6.71 2.23 -8.61
CA ASN A 168 5.66 3.23 -8.87
C ASN A 168 5.73 3.72 -10.31
N ARG A 169 6.92 4.04 -10.83
CA ARG A 169 7.09 4.45 -12.23
C ARG A 169 6.70 3.34 -13.19
N PHE A 170 7.06 2.09 -12.90
CA PHE A 170 6.75 0.93 -13.74
C PHE A 170 5.25 0.61 -13.75
N PHE A 171 4.63 0.57 -12.57
CA PHE A 171 3.21 0.30 -12.38
C PHE A 171 2.35 1.38 -13.05
N THR A 172 2.70 2.65 -12.86
CA THR A 172 1.95 3.77 -13.46
C THR A 172 2.14 3.87 -14.97
N ALA A 173 3.34 3.55 -15.45
CA ALA A 173 3.63 3.43 -16.87
C ALA A 173 2.78 2.34 -17.55
N TRP A 174 2.76 1.13 -16.99
CA TRP A 174 2.07 -0.01 -17.62
C TRP A 174 0.56 -0.03 -17.34
N ASP A 175 0.11 0.65 -16.29
CA ASP A 175 -1.29 0.84 -15.92
C ASP A 175 -2.12 -0.47 -15.86
N PRO A 176 -1.66 -1.50 -15.12
CA PRO A 176 -2.22 -2.85 -15.21
C PRO A 176 -3.71 -2.93 -14.85
N ASP A 177 -4.46 -3.80 -15.52
CA ASP A 177 -5.88 -4.03 -15.25
C ASP A 177 -6.08 -4.85 -13.98
N VAL A 178 -5.24 -5.88 -13.81
CA VAL A 178 -5.24 -6.78 -12.67
C VAL A 178 -3.79 -6.96 -12.19
N MET A 179 -3.59 -6.94 -10.88
CA MET A 179 -2.30 -7.22 -10.25
C MET A 179 -2.42 -8.39 -9.26
N VAL A 180 -1.43 -9.28 -9.27
CA VAL A 180 -1.23 -10.32 -8.25
C VAL A 180 0.16 -10.16 -7.64
N ASP A 181 0.20 -9.80 -6.36
CA ASP A 181 1.41 -9.69 -5.55
C ASP A 181 1.53 -10.91 -4.64
N THR A 182 2.56 -11.74 -4.78
CA THR A 182 2.60 -13.07 -4.15
C THR A 182 3.24 -13.09 -2.76
N HIS A 183 2.55 -13.67 -1.76
CA HIS A 183 2.99 -13.73 -0.35
C HIS A 183 2.74 -15.10 0.32
N THR A 184 3.28 -15.25 1.53
CA THR A 184 2.98 -16.34 2.47
C THR A 184 2.33 -15.77 3.74
N SER A 185 1.19 -16.34 4.14
CA SER A 185 0.37 -15.90 5.26
C SER A 185 1.14 -15.91 6.59
N ASN A 186 0.65 -15.17 7.59
CA ASN A 186 0.98 -15.40 8.99
C ASN A 186 -0.30 -15.70 9.78
N GLY A 187 -0.20 -16.28 10.98
CA GLY A 187 -1.34 -16.38 11.92
C GLY A 187 -1.69 -17.80 12.36
N ALA A 188 -2.98 -18.15 12.25
CA ALA A 188 -3.54 -19.41 12.76
C ALA A 188 -3.18 -20.64 11.90
N ASP A 189 -3.31 -21.85 12.46
CA ASP A 189 -3.19 -23.11 11.71
C ASP A 189 -4.57 -23.62 11.27
N TYR A 190 -4.74 -23.84 9.97
CA TYR A 190 -6.01 -24.24 9.35
C TYR A 190 -5.79 -25.18 8.17
N GLN A 191 -6.89 -25.71 7.62
CA GLN A 191 -6.81 -26.77 6.62
C GLN A 191 -6.39 -26.26 5.23
N TYR A 192 -6.79 -25.05 4.86
CA TYR A 192 -6.49 -24.42 3.56
C TYR A 192 -4.99 -24.22 3.33
N THR A 193 -4.53 -24.47 2.11
CA THR A 193 -3.15 -24.13 1.68
C THR A 193 -3.07 -22.72 1.11
N MET A 194 -4.16 -22.22 0.52
CA MET A 194 -4.23 -20.88 -0.06
C MET A 194 -5.31 -20.07 0.63
N THR A 195 -4.97 -18.84 0.98
CA THR A 195 -5.91 -17.79 1.38
C THR A 195 -5.70 -16.57 0.51
N LEU A 196 -6.70 -15.70 0.40
CA LEU A 196 -6.64 -14.57 -0.51
C LEU A 196 -7.01 -13.26 0.19
N ILE A 197 -6.08 -12.30 0.15
CA ILE A 197 -6.40 -10.88 0.31
C ILE A 197 -6.72 -10.35 -1.09
N ASN A 198 -7.87 -9.71 -1.26
CA ASN A 198 -8.21 -8.96 -2.46
C ASN A 198 -8.33 -7.47 -2.13
N THR A 199 -8.31 -6.61 -3.15
CA THR A 199 -8.74 -5.24 -2.96
C THR A 199 -10.16 -5.23 -2.37
N GLN A 200 -10.33 -4.58 -1.24
CA GLN A 200 -11.56 -4.39 -0.51
C GLN A 200 -12.55 -3.68 -1.42
N THR A 201 -13.67 -4.35 -1.63
CA THR A 201 -14.61 -4.10 -2.72
C THR A 201 -15.40 -2.81 -2.51
N ASP A 202 -15.72 -2.43 -1.27
CA ASP A 202 -16.38 -1.15 -0.96
C ASP A 202 -15.43 0.04 -1.22
N LYS A 203 -14.14 -0.11 -0.90
CA LYS A 203 -13.10 0.88 -1.18
C LYS A 203 -12.81 0.96 -2.67
N LEU A 204 -12.73 -0.16 -3.39
CA LEU A 204 -12.55 -0.14 -4.85
C LEU A 204 -13.69 0.64 -5.51
N GLY A 205 -14.91 0.38 -5.05
CA GLY A 205 -16.09 1.19 -5.28
C GLY A 205 -16.67 1.08 -6.70
N GLY A 206 -17.89 1.57 -6.85
CA GLY A 206 -18.64 1.55 -8.11
C GLY A 206 -18.76 0.15 -8.72
N GLY A 207 -18.97 0.09 -10.03
CA GLY A 207 -19.14 -1.19 -10.72
C GLY A 207 -17.90 -2.10 -10.69
N LEU A 208 -16.70 -1.56 -10.44
CA LEU A 208 -15.49 -2.37 -10.33
C LEU A 208 -15.45 -3.15 -9.00
N GLY A 209 -15.88 -2.52 -7.90
CA GLY A 209 -16.05 -3.18 -6.60
C GLY A 209 -17.12 -4.28 -6.62
N ASP A 210 -18.27 -3.99 -7.23
CA ASP A 210 -19.37 -4.95 -7.38
C ASP A 210 -18.96 -6.14 -8.26
N PHE A 211 -18.30 -5.88 -9.39
CA PHE A 211 -17.80 -6.92 -10.28
C PHE A 211 -16.76 -7.83 -9.60
N LEU A 212 -15.85 -7.25 -8.82
CA LEU A 212 -14.87 -8.02 -8.04
C LEU A 212 -15.57 -8.92 -7.01
N ARG A 213 -16.54 -8.37 -6.26
CA ARG A 213 -17.26 -9.08 -5.20
C ARG A 213 -18.13 -10.21 -5.74
N ASP A 214 -18.95 -9.91 -6.73
CA ASP A 214 -20.09 -10.74 -7.10
C ASP A 214 -19.78 -11.65 -8.30
N THR A 215 -18.72 -11.36 -9.06
CA THR A 215 -18.34 -12.15 -10.24
C THR A 215 -16.94 -12.74 -10.12
N MET A 216 -15.92 -11.91 -9.92
CA MET A 216 -14.53 -12.36 -10.01
C MET A 216 -14.11 -13.29 -8.86
N LEU A 217 -14.37 -12.89 -7.61
CA LEU A 217 -14.02 -13.71 -6.44
C LEU A 217 -14.71 -15.08 -6.42
N PRO A 218 -16.04 -15.19 -6.62
CA PRO A 218 -16.71 -16.49 -6.70
C PRO A 218 -16.13 -17.41 -7.77
N THR A 219 -15.83 -16.88 -8.96
CA THR A 219 -15.25 -17.66 -10.07
C THR A 219 -13.84 -18.16 -9.74
N ILE A 220 -12.99 -17.31 -9.14
CA ILE A 220 -11.64 -17.72 -8.71
C ILE A 220 -11.73 -18.83 -7.64
N TYR A 221 -12.61 -18.69 -6.64
CA TYR A 221 -12.74 -19.70 -5.58
C TYR A 221 -13.28 -21.04 -6.11
N ALA A 222 -14.19 -21.00 -7.09
CA ALA A 222 -14.70 -22.19 -7.76
C ALA A 222 -13.60 -22.89 -8.58
N ASP A 223 -12.83 -22.17 -9.39
CA ASP A 223 -11.72 -22.74 -10.17
C ASP A 223 -10.63 -23.31 -9.26
N MET A 224 -10.29 -22.61 -8.17
CA MET A 224 -9.32 -23.09 -7.19
C MET A 224 -9.76 -24.40 -6.51
N THR A 225 -11.05 -24.50 -6.17
CA THR A 225 -11.65 -25.76 -5.70
C THR A 225 -11.52 -26.87 -6.73
N GLN A 226 -11.83 -26.59 -8.00
CA GLN A 226 -11.73 -27.56 -9.09
C GLN A 226 -10.28 -28.03 -9.33
N ARG A 227 -9.30 -27.15 -9.13
CA ARG A 227 -7.86 -27.44 -9.22
C ARG A 227 -7.30 -28.21 -8.02
N GLY A 228 -8.14 -28.52 -7.02
CA GLY A 228 -7.74 -29.24 -5.81
C GLY A 228 -7.10 -28.37 -4.73
N TRP A 229 -7.14 -27.04 -4.89
CA TRP A 229 -6.59 -26.07 -3.94
C TRP A 229 -7.69 -25.14 -3.43
N PRO A 230 -8.69 -25.64 -2.69
CA PRO A 230 -9.76 -24.78 -2.18
C PRO A 230 -9.16 -23.57 -1.44
N THR A 231 -9.62 -22.39 -1.83
CA THR A 231 -9.14 -21.10 -1.31
C THR A 231 -10.24 -20.46 -0.47
N CYS A 232 -9.85 -19.72 0.56
CA CYS A 232 -10.76 -18.92 1.37
C CYS A 232 -10.28 -17.47 1.49
N PRO A 233 -11.12 -16.56 2.01
CA PRO A 233 -10.66 -15.23 2.40
C PRO A 233 -9.49 -15.31 3.37
N TYR A 234 -8.62 -14.30 3.34
CA TYR A 234 -7.51 -14.23 4.28
C TYR A 234 -7.98 -14.39 5.73
N VAL A 235 -7.27 -15.24 6.48
CA VAL A 235 -7.64 -15.55 7.86
C VAL A 235 -7.08 -14.46 8.76
N ASN A 236 -7.80 -13.35 8.87
CA ASN A 236 -7.57 -12.29 9.83
C ASN A 236 -8.62 -12.39 10.95
N PRO A 237 -8.31 -13.09 12.06
CA PRO A 237 -9.29 -13.34 13.11
C PRO A 237 -9.65 -12.04 13.84
N VAL A 238 -10.93 -11.87 14.16
CA VAL A 238 -11.41 -10.70 14.94
C VAL A 238 -10.84 -10.70 16.37
N LYS A 239 -10.57 -11.89 16.90
CA LYS A 239 -9.89 -12.08 18.18
C LYS A 239 -8.66 -12.97 18.00
N THR A 240 -8.46 -13.93 18.90
CA THR A 240 -7.28 -14.79 18.88
C THR A 240 -7.39 -15.94 17.89
N THR A 241 -8.59 -16.50 17.70
CA THR A 241 -8.81 -17.65 16.80
C THR A 241 -9.92 -17.34 15.78
N PRO A 242 -9.95 -18.02 14.63
CA PRO A 242 -11.02 -17.84 13.62
C PRO A 242 -12.42 -18.21 14.12
N ASP A 243 -12.54 -18.81 15.31
CA ASP A 243 -13.80 -19.24 15.90
C ASP A 243 -14.72 -18.06 16.23
N ASP A 244 -14.16 -16.90 16.55
CA ASP A 244 -14.87 -15.65 16.80
C ASP A 244 -15.24 -14.91 15.50
N GLY A 245 -14.92 -15.49 14.34
CA GLY A 245 -15.07 -14.89 13.02
C GLY A 245 -13.76 -14.29 12.49
N ILE A 246 -13.81 -13.98 11.20
CA ILE A 246 -12.72 -13.34 10.45
C ILE A 246 -13.23 -12.04 9.82
N GLU A 247 -12.33 -11.11 9.58
CA GLU A 247 -12.61 -9.88 8.84
C GLU A 247 -11.73 -9.78 7.60
N ASP A 248 -12.21 -9.08 6.57
CA ASP A 248 -11.34 -8.73 5.44
C ASP A 248 -10.20 -7.85 5.95
N PHE A 249 -8.99 -8.14 5.50
CA PHE A 249 -7.84 -7.30 5.80
C PHE A 249 -8.00 -5.94 5.12
N LEU A 250 -8.19 -4.87 5.90
CA LEU A 250 -8.22 -3.50 5.39
C LEU A 250 -6.81 -3.06 4.96
N GLU A 251 -6.47 -3.45 3.75
CA GLU A 251 -5.36 -3.04 2.94
C GLU A 251 -5.46 -1.56 2.55
N VAL A 252 -5.01 -0.72 3.47
CA VAL A 252 -4.77 0.72 3.26
C VAL A 252 -3.67 0.95 2.21
N PRO A 253 -3.54 2.16 1.65
CA PRO A 253 -2.71 2.39 0.47
C PRO A 253 -1.22 2.05 0.58
N ARG A 254 -0.65 1.94 1.78
CA ARG A 254 0.75 1.46 1.94
C ARG A 254 0.97 0.00 1.56
N PHE A 255 -0.09 -0.79 1.36
CA PHE A 255 -0.05 -2.18 0.91
C PHE A 255 -0.31 -2.27 -0.59
N SER A 256 0.23 -3.29 -1.27
CA SER A 256 0.17 -3.40 -2.73
C SER A 256 -1.25 -3.38 -3.31
N THR A 257 -2.19 -4.12 -2.74
CA THR A 257 -3.59 -4.17 -3.18
C THR A 257 -4.38 -2.90 -2.86
N GLY A 258 -4.02 -2.21 -1.77
CA GLY A 258 -4.56 -0.90 -1.40
C GLY A 258 -4.06 0.21 -2.34
N TYR A 259 -2.77 0.18 -2.66
CA TYR A 259 -2.13 1.04 -3.66
C TYR A 259 -2.74 0.82 -5.04
N ALA A 260 -2.87 -0.41 -5.51
CA ALA A 260 -3.49 -0.74 -6.80
C ALA A 260 -4.92 -0.16 -6.91
N ALA A 261 -5.68 -0.16 -5.81
CA ALA A 261 -7.02 0.41 -5.76
C ALA A 261 -7.03 1.93 -6.05
N LEU A 262 -5.99 2.68 -5.62
CA LEU A 262 -5.84 4.10 -5.94
C LEU A 262 -5.69 4.35 -7.44
N HIS A 263 -5.15 3.39 -8.17
CA HIS A 263 -4.97 3.42 -9.61
C HIS A 263 -6.11 2.74 -10.39
N HIS A 264 -7.19 2.35 -9.70
CA HIS A 264 -8.31 1.61 -10.26
C HIS A 264 -7.87 0.27 -10.87
N THR A 265 -6.90 -0.39 -10.27
CA THR A 265 -6.45 -1.74 -10.65
C THR A 265 -7.02 -2.72 -9.63
N ILE A 266 -7.54 -3.86 -10.10
CA ILE A 266 -7.96 -4.94 -9.20
C ILE A 266 -6.69 -5.63 -8.70
N GLY A 267 -6.44 -5.57 -7.38
CA GLY A 267 -5.29 -6.20 -6.76
C GLY A 267 -5.65 -7.47 -5.98
N PHE A 268 -4.77 -8.45 -6.05
CA PHE A 268 -4.78 -9.64 -5.20
C PHE A 268 -3.43 -9.84 -4.52
N MET A 269 -3.49 -10.31 -3.29
CA MET A 269 -2.36 -10.73 -2.49
C MET A 269 -2.65 -12.16 -2.00
N PRO A 270 -2.30 -13.18 -2.80
CA PRO A 270 -2.29 -14.57 -2.33
C PRO A 270 -1.40 -14.73 -1.11
N GLU A 271 -1.90 -15.50 -0.16
CA GLU A 271 -1.25 -15.76 1.11
C GLU A 271 -1.27 -17.28 1.32
N THR A 272 -0.21 -17.97 0.89
CA THR A 272 -0.10 -19.42 1.13
C THR A 272 0.13 -19.70 2.60
N HIS A 273 -0.40 -20.80 3.10
CA HIS A 273 -0.32 -21.11 4.53
C HIS A 273 1.11 -21.49 4.92
N MET A 274 1.72 -20.68 5.80
CA MET A 274 3.12 -20.78 6.21
C MET A 274 3.57 -22.12 6.80
N LEU A 275 2.66 -22.97 7.28
CA LEU A 275 2.99 -24.26 7.88
C LEU A 275 2.81 -25.46 6.93
N LYS A 276 2.38 -25.21 5.68
CA LYS A 276 2.27 -26.24 4.65
C LYS A 276 3.62 -26.48 3.96
N PRO A 277 3.87 -27.70 3.47
CA PRO A 277 5.09 -28.01 2.71
C PRO A 277 5.31 -27.02 1.56
N PHE A 278 6.57 -26.68 1.26
CA PHE A 278 6.89 -25.72 0.20
C PHE A 278 6.32 -26.13 -1.16
N ALA A 279 6.33 -27.43 -1.49
CA ALA A 279 5.75 -27.94 -2.73
C ALA A 279 4.24 -27.64 -2.87
N ASP A 280 3.48 -27.74 -1.78
CA ASP A 280 2.04 -27.42 -1.77
C ASP A 280 1.82 -25.91 -1.89
N ARG A 281 2.66 -25.11 -1.24
CA ARG A 281 2.64 -23.64 -1.36
C ARG A 281 2.92 -23.21 -2.80
N TYR A 282 3.94 -23.78 -3.44
CA TYR A 282 4.25 -23.57 -4.86
C TYR A 282 3.08 -23.95 -5.78
N ALA A 283 2.52 -25.16 -5.62
CA ALA A 283 1.47 -25.66 -6.49
C ALA A 283 0.17 -24.84 -6.36
N SER A 284 -0.23 -24.49 -5.13
CA SER A 284 -1.41 -23.67 -4.87
C SER A 284 -1.23 -22.21 -5.31
N MET A 285 -0.04 -21.61 -5.12
CA MET A 285 0.30 -20.28 -5.63
C MET A 285 0.17 -20.22 -7.14
N ARG A 286 0.78 -21.18 -7.83
CA ARG A 286 0.70 -21.29 -9.28
C ARG A 286 -0.74 -21.45 -9.76
N ALA A 287 -1.52 -22.32 -9.12
CA ALA A 287 -2.92 -22.52 -9.45
C ALA A 287 -3.70 -21.21 -9.34
N LEU A 288 -3.52 -20.43 -8.27
CA LEU A 288 -4.21 -19.16 -8.11
C LEU A 288 -3.80 -18.13 -9.16
N VAL A 289 -2.51 -17.94 -9.42
CA VAL A 289 -2.05 -16.99 -10.45
C VAL A 289 -2.63 -17.35 -11.82
N GLU A 290 -2.66 -18.64 -12.17
CA GLU A 290 -3.28 -19.12 -13.40
C GLU A 290 -4.80 -18.90 -13.42
N SER A 291 -5.51 -19.10 -12.29
CA SER A 291 -6.95 -18.83 -12.17
C SER A 291 -7.28 -17.36 -12.39
N VAL A 292 -6.55 -16.45 -11.74
CA VAL A 292 -6.78 -15.00 -11.89
C VAL A 292 -6.41 -14.54 -13.31
N LEU A 293 -5.33 -15.08 -13.88
CA LEU A 293 -4.95 -14.77 -15.26
C LEU A 293 -6.01 -15.25 -16.27
N ALA A 294 -6.52 -16.48 -16.12
CA ALA A 294 -7.56 -17.02 -16.99
C ALA A 294 -8.81 -16.15 -16.95
N PHE A 295 -9.26 -15.73 -15.76
CA PHE A 295 -10.36 -14.80 -15.61
C PHE A 295 -10.07 -13.46 -16.31
N THR A 296 -8.85 -12.94 -16.18
CA THR A 296 -8.44 -11.68 -16.81
C THR A 296 -8.45 -11.77 -18.34
N VAL A 297 -8.02 -12.90 -18.90
CA VAL A 297 -8.10 -13.16 -20.34
C VAL A 297 -9.55 -13.16 -20.81
N GLU A 298 -10.44 -13.82 -20.08
CA GLU A 298 -11.86 -13.94 -20.44
C GLU A 298 -12.61 -12.61 -20.31
N HIS A 299 -12.31 -11.82 -19.27
CA HIS A 299 -13.09 -10.63 -18.90
C HIS A 299 -12.35 -9.29 -19.09
N GLY A 300 -11.20 -9.28 -19.76
CA GLY A 300 -10.34 -8.09 -19.85
C GLY A 300 -11.05 -6.84 -20.36
N SER A 301 -11.92 -6.98 -21.37
CA SER A 301 -12.71 -5.85 -21.92
C SER A 301 -13.70 -5.27 -20.92
N ALA A 302 -14.35 -6.11 -20.11
CA ALA A 302 -15.27 -5.70 -19.05
C ALA A 302 -14.52 -4.98 -17.92
N ILE A 303 -13.37 -5.53 -17.49
CA ILE A 303 -12.50 -4.91 -16.48
C ILE A 303 -12.08 -3.51 -16.96
N GLN A 304 -11.54 -3.39 -18.17
CA GLN A 304 -11.13 -2.11 -18.74
C GLN A 304 -12.28 -1.09 -18.83
N ALA A 305 -13.48 -1.52 -19.21
CA ALA A 305 -14.65 -0.64 -19.27
C ALA A 305 -15.01 -0.09 -17.88
N LEU A 306 -15.01 -0.95 -16.85
CA LEU A 306 -15.26 -0.56 -15.47
C LEU A 306 -14.16 0.37 -14.94
N ARG A 307 -12.88 0.10 -15.26
CA ARG A 307 -11.75 0.98 -14.90
C ARG A 307 -11.90 2.36 -15.53
N ARG A 308 -12.24 2.45 -16.82
CA ARG A 308 -12.51 3.73 -17.51
C ARG A 308 -13.65 4.50 -16.84
N ALA A 309 -14.73 3.82 -16.48
CA ALA A 309 -15.85 4.45 -15.77
C ALA A 309 -15.45 4.96 -14.37
N ALA A 310 -14.64 4.18 -13.64
CA ALA A 310 -14.17 4.57 -12.30
C ALA A 310 -13.19 5.76 -12.31
N ARG A 311 -12.55 6.03 -13.46
CA ARG A 311 -11.60 7.14 -13.69
C ARG A 311 -12.25 8.40 -14.23
N ALA A 312 -13.59 8.44 -14.32
CA ALA A 312 -14.29 9.64 -14.72
C ALA A 312 -13.85 10.83 -13.82
N PRO A 313 -13.72 12.05 -14.38
CA PRO A 313 -13.33 13.23 -13.63
C PRO A 313 -14.09 13.41 -12.32
N LEU A 314 -13.38 13.80 -11.26
CA LEU A 314 -14.01 14.10 -9.99
C LEU A 314 -14.77 15.42 -10.10
N ALA A 315 -16.07 15.41 -9.78
CA ALA A 315 -16.81 16.64 -9.63
C ALA A 315 -16.27 17.43 -8.42
N VAL A 316 -16.09 18.74 -8.60
CA VAL A 316 -15.72 19.67 -7.53
C VAL A 316 -16.76 19.57 -6.40
N CYS A 317 -16.29 19.61 -5.16
CA CYS A 317 -17.08 19.43 -3.93
C CYS A 317 -17.75 18.05 -3.76
N SER A 318 -17.47 17.08 -4.63
CA SER A 318 -17.90 15.71 -4.37
C SER A 318 -17.19 15.15 -3.14
N LEU A 319 -17.94 14.47 -2.27
CA LEU A 319 -17.38 13.83 -1.09
C LEU A 319 -16.55 12.60 -1.51
N ARG A 320 -15.32 12.53 -1.02
CA ARG A 320 -14.38 11.46 -1.29
C ARG A 320 -13.96 10.81 0.02
N PRO A 321 -14.06 9.48 0.13
CA PRO A 321 -13.59 8.75 1.30
C PRO A 321 -12.06 8.79 1.36
N VAL A 322 -11.52 9.15 2.52
CA VAL A 322 -10.07 9.17 2.81
C VAL A 322 -9.71 8.29 4.00
N LEU A 323 -10.69 7.96 4.85
CA LEU A 323 -10.56 6.93 5.87
C LEU A 323 -11.72 5.94 5.78
N TRP A 324 -11.40 4.71 6.11
CA TRP A 324 -12.28 3.55 6.07
C TRP A 324 -12.10 2.75 7.35
N ARG A 325 -13.16 2.09 7.78
CA ARG A 325 -13.13 1.14 8.89
C ARG A 325 -13.96 -0.10 8.58
N PRO A 326 -13.64 -1.27 9.16
CA PRO A 326 -14.48 -2.45 9.07
C PRO A 326 -15.91 -2.19 9.56
N ASP A 327 -16.88 -2.83 8.91
CA ASP A 327 -18.29 -2.81 9.31
C ASP A 327 -18.67 -4.11 10.03
N TYR A 328 -18.68 -4.06 11.36
CA TYR A 328 -19.07 -5.19 12.20
C TYR A 328 -20.59 -5.37 12.35
N SER A 329 -21.42 -4.49 11.76
CA SER A 329 -22.88 -4.55 11.94
C SER A 329 -23.58 -5.54 11.02
N ARG A 330 -22.92 -5.98 9.94
CA ARG A 330 -23.51 -6.82 8.89
C ARG A 330 -22.56 -7.96 8.47
N PRO A 331 -22.27 -8.93 9.36
CA PRO A 331 -21.43 -10.06 9.00
C PRO A 331 -22.10 -10.93 7.91
N ALA A 332 -21.29 -11.36 6.95
CA ALA A 332 -21.61 -12.53 6.12
C ALA A 332 -21.33 -13.83 6.90
N SER A 333 -21.78 -14.95 6.34
CA SER A 333 -21.45 -16.29 6.85
C SER A 333 -20.44 -16.95 5.91
N PHE A 334 -19.37 -17.54 6.47
CA PHE A 334 -18.39 -18.31 5.72
C PHE A 334 -18.19 -19.70 6.33
N ARG A 335 -18.27 -20.74 5.50
CA ARG A 335 -18.02 -22.12 5.91
C ARG A 335 -16.51 -22.37 6.00
N PHE A 336 -15.96 -22.29 7.22
CA PHE A 336 -14.53 -22.37 7.46
C PHE A 336 -14.07 -23.78 7.87
N LYS A 337 -12.89 -24.20 7.38
CA LYS A 337 -12.22 -25.46 7.69
C LYS A 337 -11.00 -25.23 8.59
N GLY A 338 -11.18 -25.43 9.89
CA GLY A 338 -10.15 -25.18 10.90
C GLY A 338 -9.65 -26.44 11.60
N PHE A 339 -8.74 -26.22 12.56
CA PHE A 339 -8.31 -27.19 13.56
C PHE A 339 -8.71 -26.70 14.95
N ALA A 340 -8.98 -27.62 15.88
CA ALA A 340 -9.39 -27.24 17.22
C ALA A 340 -8.26 -26.48 17.96
N PRO A 341 -8.53 -25.29 18.54
CA PRO A 341 -7.54 -24.62 19.37
C PRO A 341 -7.40 -25.34 20.72
N ILE A 342 -6.15 -25.53 21.16
CA ILE A 342 -5.79 -26.10 22.45
C ILE A 342 -4.97 -25.08 23.24
N TYR A 343 -5.30 -24.92 24.51
CA TYR A 343 -4.53 -24.12 25.45
C TYR A 343 -3.88 -25.03 26.48
N GLY A 344 -2.55 -24.96 26.59
CA GLY A 344 -1.77 -25.70 27.58
C GLY A 344 -0.78 -24.80 28.29
N GLU A 345 -0.29 -25.22 29.46
CA GLU A 345 0.75 -24.47 30.18
C GLU A 345 2.02 -24.36 29.33
N SER A 346 2.61 -23.16 29.28
CA SER A 346 3.89 -22.95 28.62
C SER A 346 5.02 -23.59 29.42
N GLN A 347 5.92 -24.29 28.72
CA GLN A 347 7.15 -24.80 29.32
C GLN A 347 8.25 -23.72 29.45
N LEU A 348 8.02 -22.53 28.88
CA LEU A 348 9.00 -21.43 28.85
C LEU A 348 8.74 -20.37 29.92
N GLY A 349 7.51 -20.29 30.44
CA GLY A 349 7.12 -19.27 31.40
C GLY A 349 5.73 -19.50 31.96
N ASN A 350 5.28 -18.61 32.84
CA ASN A 350 4.00 -18.74 33.54
C ASN A 350 2.84 -18.13 32.73
N TYR A 351 2.47 -18.78 31.63
CA TYR A 351 1.32 -18.40 30.79
C TYR A 351 0.77 -19.62 30.05
N TYR A 352 -0.47 -19.53 29.56
CA TYR A 352 -1.04 -20.53 28.65
C TYR A 352 -0.63 -20.25 27.21
N ARG A 353 -0.24 -21.29 26.48
CA ARG A 353 0.12 -21.26 25.07
C ARG A 353 -1.03 -21.79 24.22
N LEU A 354 -1.38 -21.06 23.16
CA LEU A 354 -2.23 -21.54 22.08
C LEU A 354 -1.47 -22.51 21.16
N ALA A 355 -2.12 -23.60 20.81
CA ALA A 355 -1.75 -24.54 19.75
C ALA A 355 -3.01 -24.95 18.98
N TYR A 356 -2.84 -25.64 17.85
CA TYR A 356 -3.93 -26.19 17.06
C TYR A 356 -3.73 -27.70 16.90
N ASP A 357 -4.75 -28.49 17.18
CA ASP A 357 -4.68 -29.95 17.01
C ASP A 357 -5.09 -30.37 15.60
N ARG A 358 -4.07 -30.74 14.81
CA ARG A 358 -4.23 -31.20 13.44
C ARG A 358 -5.00 -32.53 13.32
N ASN A 359 -5.16 -33.28 14.41
CA ASN A 359 -5.97 -34.50 14.45
C ASN A 359 -7.45 -34.24 14.73
N GLN A 360 -7.82 -32.99 15.05
CA GLN A 360 -9.20 -32.57 15.30
C GLN A 360 -9.63 -31.50 14.29
N PRO A 361 -9.73 -31.83 12.99
CA PRO A 361 -10.28 -30.91 12.00
C PRO A 361 -11.77 -30.68 12.27
N TRP A 362 -12.23 -29.47 11.98
CA TRP A 362 -13.63 -29.12 12.03
C TRP A 362 -14.03 -28.27 10.82
N GLU A 363 -15.32 -28.27 10.54
CA GLU A 363 -15.91 -27.40 9.54
C GLU A 363 -17.23 -26.83 10.07
N ARG A 364 -17.32 -25.50 10.14
CA ARG A 364 -18.53 -24.79 10.56
C ARG A 364 -18.63 -23.42 9.93
N ASP A 365 -19.83 -22.86 9.97
CA ASP A 365 -20.07 -21.48 9.60
C ASP A 365 -19.53 -20.54 10.68
N ILE A 366 -18.74 -19.56 10.26
CA ILE A 366 -18.21 -18.48 11.11
C ILE A 366 -18.65 -17.13 10.54
N ALA A 367 -18.66 -16.10 11.39
CA ALA A 367 -18.88 -14.73 10.95
C ALA A 367 -17.72 -14.27 10.05
N TRP A 368 -18.06 -13.61 8.94
CA TRP A 368 -17.12 -13.01 8.01
C TRP A 368 -17.47 -11.53 7.79
N PHE A 369 -16.66 -10.64 8.34
CA PHE A 369 -16.83 -9.20 8.23
C PHE A 369 -16.13 -8.67 6.96
N ASN A 370 -16.85 -8.74 5.84
CA ASN A 370 -16.32 -8.49 4.50
C ASN A 370 -16.78 -7.15 3.89
N ARG A 371 -17.13 -6.21 4.77
CA ARG A 371 -17.58 -4.87 4.41
C ARG A 371 -16.78 -3.82 5.16
N CYS A 372 -16.57 -2.70 4.49
CA CYS A 372 -16.04 -1.49 5.09
C CYS A 372 -17.01 -0.35 4.88
N VAL A 373 -17.00 0.59 5.82
CA VAL A 373 -17.71 1.86 5.72
C VAL A 373 -16.71 3.00 5.78
N THR A 374 -17.05 4.09 5.13
CA THR A 374 -16.28 5.32 5.19
C THR A 374 -16.33 5.89 6.60
N ASP A 375 -15.17 6.27 7.12
CA ASP A 375 -15.03 6.88 8.44
C ASP A 375 -14.83 8.40 8.34
N VAL A 376 -14.06 8.84 7.34
CA VAL A 376 -13.86 10.27 7.04
C VAL A 376 -13.96 10.49 5.54
N GLU A 377 -14.73 11.52 5.18
CA GLU A 377 -14.82 12.08 3.84
C GLU A 377 -14.27 13.50 3.79
N VAL A 378 -13.81 13.89 2.61
CA VAL A 378 -13.39 15.25 2.28
C VAL A 378 -14.09 15.69 0.99
N ALA A 379 -14.41 16.97 0.90
CA ALA A 379 -14.89 17.54 -0.37
C ALA A 379 -13.69 17.70 -1.32
N ALA A 380 -13.76 17.12 -2.52
CA ALA A 380 -12.70 17.27 -3.50
C ALA A 380 -12.58 18.75 -3.95
N PRO A 381 -11.41 19.39 -3.84
CA PRO A 381 -11.20 20.71 -4.44
C PRO A 381 -11.15 20.61 -5.97
N ARG A 382 -11.14 21.75 -6.67
CA ARG A 382 -10.79 21.76 -8.10
C ARG A 382 -9.33 21.38 -8.31
N SER A 383 -8.45 21.92 -7.48
CA SER A 383 -7.02 21.60 -7.51
C SER A 383 -6.35 21.75 -6.14
N TYR A 384 -5.20 21.09 -5.99
CA TYR A 384 -4.30 21.32 -4.86
C TYR A 384 -3.14 22.22 -5.31
N TYR A 385 -2.82 23.24 -4.52
CA TYR A 385 -1.61 24.03 -4.66
C TYR A 385 -0.54 23.52 -3.69
N ILE A 386 0.68 23.30 -4.20
CA ILE A 386 1.81 22.77 -3.45
C ILE A 386 3.03 23.68 -3.69
N PRO A 387 3.59 24.32 -2.64
CA PRO A 387 4.83 25.06 -2.76
C PRO A 387 5.99 24.16 -3.18
N GLN A 388 6.87 24.65 -4.06
CA GLN A 388 8.03 23.89 -4.58
C GLN A 388 9.05 23.50 -3.50
N ALA A 389 8.96 24.13 -2.31
CA ALA A 389 9.75 23.76 -1.13
C ALA A 389 9.50 22.29 -0.71
N TRP A 390 8.31 21.75 -0.97
CA TRP A 390 7.94 20.36 -0.66
C TRP A 390 8.29 19.41 -1.82
N ARG A 391 9.55 19.48 -2.27
CA ARG A 391 10.04 18.73 -3.44
C ARG A 391 9.79 17.23 -3.33
N GLU A 392 10.01 16.65 -2.15
CA GLU A 392 9.82 15.22 -1.90
C GLU A 392 8.38 14.76 -2.14
N VAL A 393 7.40 15.61 -1.85
CA VAL A 393 5.98 15.35 -2.11
C VAL A 393 5.69 15.44 -3.61
N ILE A 394 6.23 16.46 -4.27
CA ILE A 394 6.08 16.67 -5.72
C ILE A 394 6.67 15.48 -6.50
N GLU A 395 7.87 15.02 -6.13
CA GLU A 395 8.52 13.87 -6.78
C GLU A 395 7.69 12.57 -6.64
N ARG A 396 7.08 12.34 -5.48
CA ARG A 396 6.21 11.17 -5.25
C ARG A 396 4.94 11.22 -6.09
N LEU A 397 4.33 12.39 -6.23
CA LEU A 397 3.20 12.59 -7.14
C LEU A 397 3.61 12.26 -8.59
N GLN A 398 4.78 12.74 -9.03
CA GLN A 398 5.30 12.47 -10.38
C GLN A 398 5.57 10.98 -10.62
N TRP A 399 6.20 10.27 -9.68
CA TRP A 399 6.45 8.83 -9.82
C TRP A 399 5.16 8.01 -9.90
N ASN A 400 4.05 8.57 -9.41
CA ASN A 400 2.71 8.00 -9.46
C ASN A 400 1.86 8.51 -10.64
N GLY A 401 2.49 9.20 -11.59
CA GLY A 401 1.86 9.66 -12.83
C GLY A 401 0.79 10.73 -12.61
N VAL A 402 0.82 11.44 -11.47
CA VAL A 402 -0.04 12.61 -11.26
C VAL A 402 0.44 13.73 -12.17
N GLU A 403 -0.47 14.29 -12.95
CA GLU A 403 -0.21 15.43 -13.83
C GLU A 403 -0.07 16.70 -12.99
N LEU A 404 1.05 17.40 -13.19
CA LEU A 404 1.44 18.60 -12.44
C LEU A 404 1.54 19.81 -13.37
N GLU A 405 0.84 20.90 -13.04
CA GLU A 405 1.05 22.22 -13.66
C GLU A 405 2.07 23.00 -12.82
N HIS A 406 3.27 23.21 -13.36
CA HIS A 406 4.24 24.13 -12.77
C HIS A 406 3.91 25.57 -13.14
N LEU A 407 3.79 26.43 -12.14
CA LEU A 407 3.52 27.85 -12.34
C LEU A 407 4.73 28.52 -13.00
N THR A 408 4.49 29.29 -14.06
CA THR A 408 5.56 30.04 -14.75
C THR A 408 5.71 31.47 -14.25
N VAL A 409 4.73 31.97 -13.50
CA VAL A 409 4.68 33.34 -12.96
C VAL A 409 4.03 33.33 -11.58
N ASP A 410 4.39 34.33 -10.77
CA ASP A 410 3.76 34.59 -9.48
C ASP A 410 2.29 34.99 -9.66
N ARG A 411 1.40 34.46 -8.82
CA ARG A 411 -0.03 34.86 -8.78
C ARG A 411 -0.64 34.66 -7.39
N LEU A 412 -1.68 35.42 -7.09
CA LEU A 412 -2.49 35.18 -5.90
C LEU A 412 -3.50 34.06 -6.19
N LEU A 413 -3.57 33.08 -5.30
CA LEU A 413 -4.57 32.01 -5.32
C LEU A 413 -5.44 32.10 -4.08
N GLN A 414 -6.74 31.97 -4.27
CA GLN A 414 -7.72 31.85 -3.18
C GLN A 414 -8.10 30.38 -3.01
N GLY A 415 -8.25 29.95 -1.76
CA GLY A 415 -8.62 28.58 -1.45
C GLY A 415 -8.79 28.38 0.05
N GLU A 416 -8.71 27.13 0.47
CA GLU A 416 -8.80 26.72 1.87
C GLU A 416 -7.48 26.08 2.31
N ALA A 417 -7.01 26.43 3.50
CA ALA A 417 -5.87 25.78 4.15
C ALA A 417 -6.31 25.07 5.42
N TYR A 418 -5.54 24.06 5.80
CA TYR A 418 -5.71 23.40 7.10
C TYR A 418 -4.74 23.97 8.14
N THR A 419 -5.18 24.01 9.39
CA THR A 419 -4.33 24.17 10.56
C THR A 419 -4.33 22.84 11.32
N ILE A 420 -3.17 22.39 11.79
CA ILE A 420 -3.05 21.19 12.62
C ILE A 420 -3.38 21.55 14.07
N ASP A 421 -4.63 21.35 14.46
CA ASP A 421 -5.11 21.64 15.82
C ASP A 421 -4.46 20.67 16.82
N ARG A 422 -4.43 19.39 16.46
CA ARG A 422 -3.82 18.31 17.24
C ARG A 422 -3.24 17.23 16.32
N VAL A 423 -2.06 16.74 16.69
CA VAL A 423 -1.43 15.58 16.07
C VAL A 423 -0.88 14.65 17.16
N ALA A 424 -1.08 13.35 17.01
CA ALA A 424 -0.44 12.34 17.86
C ALA A 424 0.35 11.37 16.98
N SER A 425 1.64 11.25 17.29
CA SER A 425 2.58 10.38 16.58
C SER A 425 2.88 9.12 17.38
N ARG A 426 3.31 8.07 16.68
CA ARG A 426 3.88 6.88 17.32
C ARG A 426 5.06 7.26 18.21
N PRO A 427 5.23 6.58 19.36
CA PRO A 427 6.35 6.86 20.28
C PRO A 427 7.72 6.45 19.70
N GLY A 428 7.75 5.59 18.68
CA GLY A 428 8.96 5.17 18.00
C GLY A 428 8.82 5.23 16.48
N PRO A 429 9.95 5.16 15.76
CA PRO A 429 9.94 5.18 14.29
C PRO A 429 9.18 3.96 13.74
N TYR A 430 8.41 4.19 12.69
CA TYR A 430 7.73 3.15 11.93
C TYR A 430 8.17 3.26 10.46
N GLU A 431 8.85 2.23 9.97
CA GLU A 431 9.41 2.18 8.61
C GLU A 431 10.25 3.43 8.24
N GLY A 432 11.02 3.94 9.22
CA GLY A 432 11.89 5.11 9.05
C GLY A 432 11.25 6.47 9.36
N HIS A 433 9.96 6.52 9.71
CA HIS A 433 9.23 7.78 9.92
C HIS A 433 8.57 7.88 11.30
N LEU A 434 8.36 9.12 11.77
CA LEU A 434 7.47 9.41 12.89
C LEU A 434 6.03 9.49 12.36
N PHE A 435 5.38 8.32 12.24
CA PHE A 435 4.04 8.24 11.67
C PHE A 435 2.99 8.88 12.59
N HIS A 436 2.08 9.69 12.03
CA HIS A 436 0.97 10.32 12.76
C HIS A 436 -0.29 9.45 12.73
N ASP A 437 -0.66 8.89 13.89
CA ASP A 437 -1.85 8.03 14.03
C ASP A 437 -3.14 8.87 14.17
N GLU A 438 -3.07 10.04 14.82
CA GLU A 438 -4.22 10.94 15.00
C GLU A 438 -3.93 12.33 14.43
N VAL A 439 -4.89 12.88 13.69
CA VAL A 439 -4.81 14.23 13.09
C VAL A 439 -6.16 14.92 13.24
N GLN A 440 -6.19 16.07 13.90
CA GLN A 440 -7.33 16.97 13.99
C GLN A 440 -6.99 18.28 13.30
N LEU A 441 -7.91 18.79 12.49
CA LEU A 441 -7.68 19.92 11.59
C LEU A 441 -8.72 21.02 11.80
N GLY A 442 -8.27 22.27 11.80
CA GLY A 442 -9.06 23.44 11.52
C GLY A 442 -9.00 23.75 10.02
N THR A 443 -10.08 24.29 9.44
CA THR A 443 -10.10 24.73 8.03
C THR A 443 -10.44 26.21 7.98
N HIS A 444 -9.72 26.96 7.16
CA HIS A 444 -9.97 28.38 6.98
C HIS A 444 -9.72 28.82 5.53
N ALA A 445 -10.48 29.82 5.08
CA ALA A 445 -10.21 30.48 3.81
C ALA A 445 -8.87 31.21 3.87
N THR A 446 -8.10 31.15 2.79
CA THR A 446 -6.80 31.77 2.69
C THR A 446 -6.57 32.35 1.29
N THR A 447 -5.67 33.32 1.21
CA THR A 447 -5.08 33.79 -0.05
C THR A 447 -3.59 33.56 0.03
N VAL A 448 -3.05 32.75 -0.88
CA VAL A 448 -1.61 32.47 -0.95
C VAL A 448 -0.97 33.15 -2.15
N GLN A 449 0.21 33.72 -1.92
CA GLN A 449 1.08 34.19 -2.99
C GLN A 449 1.82 32.99 -3.58
N ALA A 450 1.24 32.40 -4.62
CA ALA A 450 1.89 31.35 -5.39
C ALA A 450 3.04 31.92 -6.22
N ARG A 451 4.17 31.23 -6.23
CA ARG A 451 5.39 31.65 -6.92
C ARG A 451 5.62 30.83 -8.18
N ALA A 452 6.36 31.40 -9.13
CA ALA A 452 6.91 30.63 -10.23
C ALA A 452 7.72 29.43 -9.70
N GLY A 453 7.45 28.24 -10.26
CA GLY A 453 8.00 26.96 -9.83
C GLY A 453 7.10 26.13 -8.91
N ASP A 454 6.16 26.76 -8.21
CA ASP A 454 5.16 26.03 -7.41
C ASP A 454 4.21 25.22 -8.30
N VAL A 455 3.48 24.28 -7.71
CA VAL A 455 2.72 23.26 -8.44
C VAL A 455 1.22 23.38 -8.18
N LEU A 456 0.43 23.25 -9.25
CA LEU A 456 -0.99 22.92 -9.18
C LEU A 456 -1.23 21.48 -9.63
N VAL A 457 -2.04 20.76 -8.86
CA VAL A 457 -2.54 19.42 -9.17
C VAL A 457 -4.04 19.51 -9.39
N HIS A 458 -4.48 19.51 -10.65
CA HIS A 458 -5.92 19.50 -10.99
C HIS A 458 -6.52 18.13 -10.72
N LEU A 459 -7.78 18.07 -10.26
CA LEU A 459 -8.46 16.79 -10.03
C LEU A 459 -9.28 16.29 -11.23
N ASP A 460 -9.29 17.02 -12.34
CA ASP A 460 -9.80 16.56 -13.64
C ASP A 460 -8.74 15.71 -14.35
N GLN A 461 -8.32 14.62 -13.71
CA GLN A 461 -7.33 13.68 -14.24
C GLN A 461 -7.53 12.26 -13.68
N PRO A 462 -7.06 11.20 -14.38
CA PRO A 462 -7.25 9.81 -13.95
C PRO A 462 -6.58 9.43 -12.62
N ARG A 463 -5.60 10.22 -12.14
CA ARG A 463 -4.87 9.99 -10.88
C ARG A 463 -5.39 10.83 -9.71
N ALA A 464 -6.53 11.51 -9.87
CA ALA A 464 -7.10 12.36 -8.82
C ALA A 464 -7.34 11.62 -7.50
N ARG A 465 -7.73 10.33 -7.55
CA ARG A 465 -7.90 9.50 -6.35
C ARG A 465 -6.60 9.36 -5.54
N TYR A 466 -5.46 9.15 -6.21
CA TYR A 466 -4.15 9.08 -5.56
C TYR A 466 -3.76 10.44 -4.95
N ALA A 467 -3.98 11.53 -5.67
CA ALA A 467 -3.70 12.88 -5.19
C ALA A 467 -4.51 13.22 -3.92
N VAL A 468 -5.82 12.94 -3.91
CA VAL A 468 -6.68 13.15 -2.73
C VAL A 468 -6.20 12.31 -1.53
N GLU A 469 -5.94 11.02 -1.73
CA GLU A 469 -5.47 10.14 -0.65
C GLU A 469 -4.14 10.61 -0.04
N THR A 470 -3.23 11.13 -0.85
CA THR A 470 -1.87 11.45 -0.38
C THR A 470 -1.74 12.89 0.14
N LEU A 471 -2.56 13.83 -0.34
CA LEU A 471 -2.49 15.26 0.03
C LEU A 471 -3.47 15.64 1.14
N GLU A 472 -4.50 14.85 1.44
CA GLU A 472 -5.43 15.15 2.52
C GLU A 472 -4.89 14.62 3.86
N PRO A 473 -4.57 15.47 4.86
CA PRO A 473 -3.81 15.04 6.03
C PRO A 473 -4.46 13.92 6.85
N ARG A 474 -5.79 13.82 6.83
CA ARG A 474 -6.56 12.82 7.57
C ARG A 474 -6.54 11.44 6.92
N ALA A 475 -6.22 11.33 5.63
CA ALA A 475 -6.27 10.06 4.89
C ALA A 475 -5.38 8.97 5.49
N HIS A 476 -5.67 7.68 5.23
CA HIS A 476 -4.96 6.54 5.85
C HIS A 476 -3.44 6.63 5.68
N ASP A 477 -3.01 7.02 4.49
CA ASP A 477 -1.61 7.07 4.09
C ASP A 477 -1.26 8.43 3.46
N SER A 478 -1.65 9.52 4.11
CA SER A 478 -1.27 10.87 3.63
C SER A 478 0.23 11.13 3.81
N PHE A 479 0.81 11.97 2.95
CA PHE A 479 2.18 12.45 3.13
C PHE A 479 2.37 13.19 4.46
N PHE A 480 1.31 13.84 4.96
CA PHE A 480 1.33 14.41 6.31
C PHE A 480 1.53 13.32 7.36
N ARG A 481 0.74 12.23 7.35
CA ARG A 481 0.91 11.15 8.32
C ARG A 481 2.25 10.46 8.25
N TRP A 482 2.84 10.39 7.06
CA TRP A 482 4.21 9.88 6.88
C TRP A 482 5.29 10.88 7.30
N GLY A 483 4.95 12.10 7.72
CA GLY A 483 5.90 13.05 8.30
C GLY A 483 6.65 13.91 7.30
N PHE A 484 6.27 13.91 6.02
CA PHE A 484 6.89 14.77 4.99
C PHE A 484 6.71 16.27 5.26
N PHE A 485 5.83 16.63 6.19
CA PHE A 485 5.54 18.00 6.59
C PHE A 485 5.91 18.29 8.05
N ASN A 486 6.67 17.43 8.73
CA ASN A 486 6.99 17.57 10.15
C ASN A 486 7.58 18.93 10.54
N ALA A 487 8.29 19.58 9.62
CA ALA A 487 8.90 20.88 9.85
C ALA A 487 7.90 21.98 10.27
N ILE A 488 6.61 21.87 9.89
CA ILE A 488 5.57 22.84 10.25
C ILE A 488 5.09 22.70 11.71
N LEU A 489 5.38 21.57 12.36
CA LEU A 489 4.89 21.28 13.71
C LEU A 489 5.74 21.96 14.80
N GLU A 490 6.91 22.46 14.42
CA GLU A 490 7.88 23.10 15.29
C GLU A 490 7.88 24.62 15.04
N LYS A 491 7.78 25.41 16.12
CA LYS A 491 8.06 26.85 16.06
C LYS A 491 9.54 27.08 15.79
N LYS A 492 9.87 28.09 14.99
CA LYS A 492 11.27 28.37 14.63
C LYS A 492 11.89 29.45 15.50
N GLU A 493 11.07 30.33 16.05
CA GLU A 493 11.53 31.36 16.97
C GLU A 493 11.33 30.91 18.43
N HIS A 494 12.15 31.50 19.30
CA HIS A 494 12.08 31.28 20.75
C HIS A 494 12.34 32.61 21.46
N PHE A 495 12.11 32.63 22.76
CA PHE A 495 12.35 33.80 23.58
C PHE A 495 13.46 33.55 24.61
N SER A 496 14.09 34.64 25.06
CA SER A 496 14.90 34.66 26.28
C SER A 496 14.11 35.36 27.38
N ASP A 497 13.92 34.70 28.51
CA ASP A 497 13.00 35.13 29.57
C ASP A 497 13.23 36.58 30.00
N TYR A 498 14.50 36.97 30.21
CA TYR A 498 14.88 38.30 30.69
C TYR A 498 14.57 39.44 29.70
N VAL A 499 14.35 39.14 28.42
CA VAL A 499 13.98 40.13 27.39
C VAL A 499 12.46 40.09 27.15
N PHE A 500 11.89 38.89 27.16
CA PHE A 500 10.51 38.70 26.73
C PHE A 500 9.50 39.10 27.79
N GLU A 501 9.81 39.07 29.08
CA GLU A 501 8.86 39.43 30.14
C GLU A 501 8.32 40.86 29.98
N ASP A 502 9.18 41.84 29.68
CA ASP A 502 8.75 43.22 29.40
C ASP A 502 7.85 43.28 28.16
N THR A 503 8.22 42.54 27.10
CA THR A 503 7.42 42.47 25.87
C THR A 503 6.08 41.79 26.11
N ALA A 504 6.02 40.76 26.95
CA ALA A 504 4.81 40.02 27.29
C ALA A 504 3.83 40.89 28.09
N LEU A 505 4.35 41.78 28.96
CA LEU A 505 3.54 42.79 29.63
C LEU A 505 2.93 43.79 28.64
N GLU A 506 3.71 44.27 27.68
CA GLU A 506 3.19 45.12 26.60
C GLU A 506 2.14 44.39 25.76
N MET A 507 2.36 43.13 25.40
CA MET A 507 1.39 42.31 24.67
C MET A 507 0.08 42.17 25.45
N LEU A 508 0.12 41.95 26.76
CA LEU A 508 -1.10 41.90 27.57
C LEU A 508 -1.86 43.24 27.62
N HIS A 509 -1.16 44.36 27.49
CA HIS A 509 -1.79 45.68 27.39
C HIS A 509 -2.40 45.90 26.00
N ASP A 510 -1.65 45.57 24.95
CA ASP A 510 -1.97 45.89 23.55
C ASP A 510 -2.91 44.86 22.89
N GLU A 511 -2.99 43.64 23.43
CA GLU A 511 -3.78 42.51 22.89
C GLU A 511 -4.86 42.05 23.89
N PRO A 512 -6.07 42.64 23.88
CA PRO A 512 -7.12 42.34 24.84
C PRO A 512 -7.56 40.86 24.85
N GLU A 513 -7.52 40.19 23.70
CA GLU A 513 -7.85 38.78 23.58
C GLU A 513 -6.83 37.89 24.29
N LEU A 514 -5.53 38.21 24.17
CA LEU A 514 -4.47 37.54 24.90
C LEU A 514 -4.63 37.74 26.41
N ALA A 515 -4.94 38.96 26.85
CA ALA A 515 -5.17 39.26 28.26
C ALA A 515 -6.35 38.47 28.86
N ALA A 516 -7.44 38.35 28.10
CA ALA A 516 -8.59 37.54 28.50
C ALA A 516 -8.25 36.05 28.52
N ALA A 517 -7.53 35.55 27.52
CA ALA A 517 -7.08 34.15 27.46
C ALA A 517 -6.13 33.81 28.60
N PHE A 518 -5.14 34.66 28.88
CA PHE A 518 -4.22 34.48 29.98
C PHE A 518 -4.95 34.51 31.33
N SER A 519 -5.91 35.40 31.52
CA SER A 519 -6.72 35.44 32.75
C SER A 519 -7.48 34.13 32.99
N ARG A 520 -8.07 33.53 31.94
CA ARG A 520 -8.69 32.19 32.03
C ARG A 520 -7.65 31.11 32.36
N TRP A 521 -6.54 31.11 31.64
CA TRP A 521 -5.46 30.14 31.84
C TRP A 521 -4.94 30.15 33.28
N LYS A 522 -4.79 31.33 33.90
CA LYS A 522 -4.40 31.47 35.32
C LYS A 522 -5.42 30.81 36.27
N THR A 523 -6.71 30.92 35.98
CA THR A 523 -7.78 30.30 36.78
C THR A 523 -7.81 28.78 36.61
N GLU A 524 -7.58 28.29 35.39
CA GLU A 524 -7.58 26.85 35.07
C GLU A 524 -6.30 26.15 35.55
N ASN A 525 -5.18 26.88 35.65
CA ASN A 525 -3.86 26.33 35.92
C ASN A 525 -3.14 27.03 37.11
N PRO A 526 -3.75 27.12 38.31
CA PRO A 526 -3.19 27.88 39.42
C PRO A 526 -1.81 27.37 39.89
N ALA A 527 -1.55 26.07 39.72
CA ALA A 527 -0.27 25.46 40.09
C ALA A 527 0.89 25.84 39.16
N LEU A 528 0.62 26.31 37.93
CA LEU A 528 1.64 26.70 36.96
C LEU A 528 2.04 28.18 37.07
N LEU A 529 1.39 28.97 37.93
CA LEU A 529 1.67 30.40 38.06
C LEU A 529 3.05 30.72 38.65
N SER A 530 3.61 29.80 39.43
CA SER A 530 4.97 29.92 39.96
C SER A 530 6.06 29.43 38.99
N ASP A 531 5.69 28.90 37.83
CA ASP A 531 6.60 28.45 36.80
C ASP A 531 6.74 29.54 35.71
N GLN A 532 7.84 30.28 35.75
CA GLN A 532 8.12 31.38 34.81
C GLN A 532 8.07 30.88 33.36
N GLN A 533 8.63 29.70 33.08
CA GLN A 533 8.66 29.13 31.74
C GLN A 533 7.24 28.83 31.27
N ALA A 534 6.38 28.26 32.11
CA ALA A 534 4.99 27.97 31.76
C ALA A 534 4.20 29.25 31.44
N VAL A 535 4.38 30.30 32.26
CA VAL A 535 3.71 31.60 32.08
C VAL A 535 4.14 32.28 30.79
N LEU A 536 5.45 32.46 30.58
CA LEU A 536 5.98 33.11 29.38
C LEU A 536 5.70 32.30 28.11
N SER A 537 5.79 30.97 28.19
CA SER A 537 5.46 30.10 27.06
C SER A 537 3.99 30.22 26.65
N PHE A 538 3.06 30.37 27.61
CA PHE A 538 1.66 30.63 27.29
C PHE A 538 1.50 31.94 26.52
N LEU A 539 2.09 33.03 27.02
CA LEU A 539 1.98 34.36 26.39
C LEU A 539 2.60 34.38 24.99
N TYR A 540 3.78 33.80 24.84
CA TYR A 540 4.47 33.65 23.56
C TYR A 540 3.69 32.77 22.57
N ALA A 541 3.04 31.71 23.05
CA ALA A 541 2.27 30.80 22.20
C ALA A 541 0.97 31.40 21.67
N ASN A 542 0.36 32.34 22.41
CA ASN A 542 -0.99 32.84 22.14
C ASN A 542 -1.06 34.30 21.69
N GLY A 543 0.03 35.06 21.77
CA GLY A 543 0.05 36.46 21.35
C GLY A 543 0.23 36.65 19.85
N GLN A 544 -0.42 37.68 19.29
CA GLN A 544 -0.38 38.01 17.88
C GLN A 544 0.96 38.60 17.45
N ARG A 545 1.61 39.42 18.30
CA ARG A 545 2.88 40.10 17.99
C ARG A 545 4.00 39.15 17.53
N HIS A 546 4.04 37.94 18.09
CA HIS A 546 5.04 36.91 17.79
C HIS A 546 4.42 35.63 17.22
N ALA A 547 3.21 35.72 16.67
CA ALA A 547 2.60 34.60 15.98
C ALA A 547 3.42 34.25 14.74
N GLU A 548 3.73 32.95 14.58
CA GLU A 548 4.33 32.40 13.37
C GLU A 548 3.20 31.87 12.48
N PRO A 549 2.79 32.56 11.40
CA PRO A 549 1.59 32.19 10.64
C PRO A 549 1.68 30.83 9.92
N GLU A 550 2.91 30.34 9.73
CA GLU A 550 3.17 29.03 9.11
C GLU A 550 3.25 27.90 10.16
N TRP A 551 3.37 28.21 11.45
CA TRP A 551 3.38 27.20 12.50
C TRP A 551 2.04 26.47 12.52
N ARG A 552 2.11 25.14 12.37
CA ARG A 552 0.97 24.22 12.23
C ARG A 552 0.05 24.51 11.04
N ARG A 553 0.43 25.38 10.09
CA ARG A 553 -0.35 25.56 8.86
C ARG A 553 0.06 24.50 7.85
N TYR A 554 -0.89 23.68 7.41
CA TYR A 554 -0.63 22.71 6.36
C TYR A 554 -0.29 23.44 5.04
N PRO A 555 0.84 23.13 4.39
CA PRO A 555 1.31 23.93 3.26
C PRO A 555 0.53 23.77 1.96
N VAL A 556 -0.18 22.64 1.81
CA VAL A 556 -1.00 22.37 0.63
C VAL A 556 -2.33 23.10 0.77
N VAL A 557 -2.67 23.89 -0.24
CA VAL A 557 -3.92 24.66 -0.27
C VAL A 557 -4.92 24.00 -1.21
N ARG A 558 -6.16 23.90 -0.76
CA ARG A 558 -7.30 23.38 -1.51
C ARG A 558 -7.93 24.52 -2.29
N VAL A 559 -7.71 24.57 -3.60
CA VAL A 559 -8.31 25.56 -4.49
C VAL A 559 -9.67 25.03 -4.92
N MET A 560 -10.73 25.61 -4.35
CA MET A 560 -12.11 25.15 -4.54
C MET A 560 -12.68 25.48 -5.92
#